data_AF-A0ABD3VN47-F1
#
_entry.id   AF-A0ABD3VN47-F1
#
_cell.length_a   1.000
_cell.length_b   1.000
_cell.length_c   1.000
_cell.angle_alpha   90.00
_cell.angle_beta   90.00
_cell.angle_gamma   90.00
#
_symmetry.space_group_name_H-M   'P 1'
#
loop_
_entity.id
_entity.type
_entity.pdbx_description
1 polymer ?
#
loop_
_entity_poly.entity_id
_entity_poly.type
_entity_poly.pdbx_seq_one_letter_code
_entity_poly.pdbx_strand_id
1 'polypeptide(L)'
;MAFKVLIVASKAFKAPIVASKAFKAPIVASKAFKVPIVASKAYKVPIVASKAFKVPIVASKAFNVPIVANKAFKVPIVASKAFKVPIVASKAFKVPIVASKAYKVPIVASKAFKVPIVASKAFNVPIVASKAFKVPIVASKAFKVPIVASKAFKVPIVACKAFKVPIVACKAFNVPIVASKAFKVPIVASKAFKVPIVASKAFKVPI
;
A
#
# COMPACT_ATOMS: atom_id res chain seq x y z
N MET A 1 16.86 -24.71 11.33
CA MET A 1 15.82 -23.64 11.34
C MET A 1 14.44 -24.29 11.26
N ALA A 2 13.57 -24.13 12.26
CA ALA A 2 12.23 -24.71 12.20
C ALA A 2 11.29 -23.85 11.33
N PHE A 3 10.89 -24.39 10.17
CA PHE A 3 9.90 -23.78 9.29
C PHE A 3 8.50 -24.20 9.76
N LYS A 4 7.66 -23.25 10.20
CA LYS A 4 6.30 -23.58 10.66
C LYS A 4 5.26 -22.85 9.81
N VAL A 5 4.56 -23.62 8.98
CA VAL A 5 3.37 -23.17 8.26
C VAL A 5 2.15 -23.37 9.16
N LEU A 6 1.33 -22.33 9.30
CA LEU A 6 0.07 -22.40 10.05
C LEU A 6 -1.07 -22.11 9.09
N ILE A 7 -1.97 -23.07 8.92
CA ILE A 7 -3.14 -22.95 8.04
C ILE A 7 -4.39 -22.79 8.90
N VAL A 8 -5.16 -21.73 8.65
CA VAL A 8 -6.42 -21.46 9.35
C VAL A 8 -7.54 -21.20 8.33
N ALA A 9 -8.44 -22.17 8.18
CA ALA A 9 -9.68 -22.03 7.42
C ALA A 9 -10.89 -21.88 8.38
N SER A 10 -11.83 -20.99 8.06
CA SER A 10 -13.10 -20.90 8.79
C SER A 10 -14.27 -20.42 7.93
N LYS A 11 -15.47 -20.95 8.19
CA LYS A 11 -16.73 -20.44 7.64
C LYS A 11 -17.24 -19.21 8.43
N ALA A 12 -17.01 -19.16 9.75
CA ALA A 12 -17.46 -18.09 10.67
C ALA A 12 -16.34 -17.11 11.14
N PHE A 13 -16.71 -16.14 11.99
CA PHE A 13 -15.82 -15.13 12.61
C PHE A 13 -14.66 -15.79 13.36
N LYS A 14 -13.42 -15.33 13.11
CA LYS A 14 -12.23 -15.74 13.87
C LYS A 14 -11.22 -14.59 13.98
N ALA A 15 -10.46 -14.52 15.06
CA ALA A 15 -9.33 -13.59 15.20
C ALA A 15 -8.04 -14.38 15.48
N PRO A 16 -7.47 -15.10 14.50
CA PRO A 16 -6.26 -15.88 14.75
C PRO A 16 -5.08 -14.94 15.03
N ILE A 17 -4.39 -15.18 16.14
CA ILE A 17 -3.19 -14.46 16.56
C ILE A 17 -1.98 -15.37 16.34
N VAL A 18 -0.98 -14.88 15.62
CA VAL A 18 0.25 -15.62 15.30
C VAL A 18 1.49 -14.80 15.67
N ALA A 19 2.14 -15.18 16.76
CA ALA A 19 3.43 -14.62 17.20
C ALA A 19 4.59 -15.61 16.91
N SER A 20 5.76 -15.11 16.52
CA SER A 20 7.01 -15.92 16.52
C SER A 20 8.28 -15.10 16.62
N LYS A 21 9.34 -15.76 17.08
CA LYS A 21 10.72 -15.26 16.98
C LYS A 21 11.35 -15.56 15.61
N ALA A 22 10.97 -16.67 14.94
CA ALA A 22 11.54 -17.17 13.67
C ALA A 22 10.62 -16.97 12.43
N PHE A 23 11.04 -17.53 11.27
CA PHE A 23 10.33 -17.48 9.98
C PHE A 23 8.91 -18.08 10.06
N LYS A 24 7.90 -17.39 9.51
CA LYS A 24 6.51 -17.91 9.41
C LYS A 24 5.82 -17.50 8.12
N ALA A 25 5.06 -18.44 7.55
CA ALA A 25 4.14 -18.23 6.43
C ALA A 25 2.70 -18.65 6.81
N PRO A 26 1.99 -17.87 7.65
CA PRO A 26 0.62 -18.22 8.01
C PRO A 26 -0.32 -18.00 6.83
N ILE A 27 -1.20 -18.96 6.56
CA ILE A 27 -2.22 -18.91 5.52
C ILE A 27 -3.59 -18.84 6.20
N VAL A 28 -4.34 -17.77 5.94
CA VAL A 28 -5.65 -17.54 6.56
C VAL A 28 -6.73 -17.30 5.51
N ALA A 29 -7.61 -18.29 5.34
CA ALA A 29 -8.79 -18.21 4.48
C ALA A 29 -10.07 -18.08 5.31
N SER A 30 -11.03 -17.27 4.84
CA SER A 30 -12.36 -17.19 5.46
C SER A 30 -13.47 -16.78 4.49
N LYS A 31 -14.70 -17.25 4.76
CA LYS A 31 -15.91 -16.76 4.08
C LYS A 31 -16.48 -15.49 4.73
N ALA A 32 -16.39 -15.36 6.06
CA ALA A 32 -16.94 -14.25 6.86
C ALA A 32 -15.86 -13.28 7.43
N PHE A 33 -16.28 -12.37 8.33
CA PHE A 33 -15.46 -11.32 8.98
C PHE A 33 -14.25 -11.89 9.73
N LYS A 34 -13.08 -11.26 9.62
CA LYS A 34 -11.85 -11.73 10.29
C LYS A 34 -10.87 -10.60 10.61
N VAL A 35 -10.16 -10.71 11.74
CA VAL A 35 -9.05 -9.82 12.13
C VAL A 35 -7.82 -10.66 12.46
N PRO A 36 -7.09 -11.18 11.44
CA PRO A 36 -5.87 -11.93 11.71
C PRO A 36 -4.75 -10.97 12.14
N ILE A 37 -4.10 -11.30 13.26
CA ILE A 37 -2.97 -10.55 13.82
C ILE A 37 -1.71 -11.40 13.70
N VAL A 38 -0.68 -10.86 13.05
CA VAL A 38 0.55 -11.61 12.75
C VAL A 38 1.77 -10.76 13.13
N ALA A 39 2.49 -11.12 14.20
CA ALA A 39 3.67 -10.39 14.73
C ALA A 39 4.96 -11.24 14.79
N SER A 40 6.09 -10.78 14.22
CA SER A 40 7.38 -11.51 14.27
C SER A 40 8.60 -10.61 14.34
N LYS A 41 9.71 -11.16 14.83
CA LYS A 41 11.02 -10.49 14.87
C LYS A 41 11.82 -10.61 13.55
N ALA A 42 11.63 -11.66 12.74
CA ALA A 42 12.48 -11.96 11.58
C ALA A 42 11.75 -11.81 10.22
N TYR A 43 11.51 -12.92 9.51
CA TYR A 43 10.92 -12.97 8.17
C TYR A 43 9.48 -13.47 8.17
N LYS A 44 8.65 -12.88 7.30
CA LYS A 44 7.22 -13.21 7.20
C LYS A 44 6.62 -13.08 5.81
N VAL A 45 5.83 -14.07 5.43
CA VAL A 45 5.00 -14.08 4.21
C VAL A 45 3.57 -14.52 4.56
N PRO A 46 2.77 -13.68 5.27
CA PRO A 46 1.40 -14.03 5.59
C PRO A 46 0.54 -13.92 4.33
N ILE A 47 -0.19 -14.99 4.03
CA ILE A 47 -1.16 -15.05 2.95
C ILE A 47 -2.54 -15.01 3.56
N VAL A 48 -3.33 -14.02 3.14
CA VAL A 48 -4.65 -13.80 3.69
C VAL A 48 -5.66 -13.71 2.53
N ALA A 49 -6.67 -14.58 2.55
CA ALA A 49 -7.75 -14.59 1.56
C ALA A 49 -9.10 -14.45 2.26
N SER A 50 -10.05 -13.75 1.62
CA SER A 50 -11.42 -13.61 2.14
C SER A 50 -12.43 -13.36 1.02
N LYS A 51 -13.70 -13.73 1.28
CA LYS A 51 -14.85 -13.28 0.47
C LYS A 51 -15.50 -12.01 1.05
N ALA A 52 -15.50 -11.84 2.37
CA ALA A 52 -16.15 -10.73 3.09
C ALA A 52 -15.14 -9.80 3.82
N PHE A 53 -15.62 -8.94 4.73
CA PHE A 53 -14.85 -7.90 5.44
C PHE A 53 -13.61 -8.43 6.17
N LYS A 54 -12.46 -7.73 6.09
CA LYS A 54 -11.22 -8.15 6.78
C LYS A 54 -10.28 -7.00 7.14
N VAL A 55 -9.72 -7.05 8.35
CA VAL A 55 -8.69 -6.12 8.85
C VAL A 55 -7.46 -6.93 9.26
N PRO A 56 -6.60 -7.36 8.31
CA PRO A 56 -5.37 -8.04 8.68
C PRO A 56 -4.36 -7.03 9.21
N ILE A 57 -3.81 -7.35 10.38
CA ILE A 57 -2.77 -6.58 11.05
C ILE A 57 -1.49 -7.40 11.01
N VAL A 58 -0.46 -6.89 10.34
CA VAL A 58 0.83 -7.58 10.23
C VAL A 58 1.98 -6.66 10.64
N ALA A 59 2.75 -7.11 11.62
CA ALA A 59 3.93 -6.42 12.13
C ALA A 59 5.19 -7.31 12.03
N SER A 60 6.29 -6.72 11.57
CA SER A 60 7.61 -7.36 11.58
C SER A 60 8.70 -6.38 12.00
N LYS A 61 9.81 -6.87 12.58
CA LYS A 61 11.01 -6.06 12.80
C LYS A 61 11.92 -6.04 11.56
N ALA A 62 12.14 -7.17 10.88
CA ALA A 62 13.07 -7.24 9.75
C ALA A 62 12.35 -7.19 8.39
N PHE A 63 11.92 -8.33 7.87
CA PHE A 63 11.36 -8.46 6.51
C PHE A 63 9.89 -8.91 6.55
N ASN A 64 9.08 -8.36 5.64
CA ASN A 64 7.65 -8.69 5.59
C ASN A 64 7.05 -8.52 4.17
N VAL A 65 6.49 -9.61 3.65
CA VAL A 65 5.83 -9.66 2.33
C VAL A 65 4.39 -10.18 2.52
N PRO A 66 3.47 -9.37 3.08
CA PRO A 66 2.09 -9.80 3.24
C PRO A 66 1.37 -9.78 1.91
N ILE A 67 0.72 -10.89 1.59
CA ILE A 67 -0.14 -11.03 0.41
C ILE A 67 -1.57 -11.06 0.89
N VAL A 68 -2.39 -10.13 0.41
CA VAL A 68 -3.81 -10.15 0.75
C VAL A 68 -4.73 -9.93 -0.43
N ALA A 69 -5.60 -10.91 -0.66
CA ALA A 69 -6.66 -10.90 -1.67
C ALA A 69 -8.05 -10.90 -1.01
N ASN A 70 -8.96 -10.06 -1.51
CA ASN A 70 -10.34 -10.03 -1.05
C ASN A 70 -11.32 -9.71 -2.19
N LYS A 71 -12.59 -10.11 -2.05
CA LYS A 71 -13.68 -9.71 -2.95
C LYS A 71 -14.34 -8.39 -2.50
N ALA A 72 -14.61 -8.21 -1.20
CA ALA A 72 -15.42 -7.09 -0.69
C ALA A 72 -14.57 -5.95 -0.06
N PHE A 73 -14.78 -5.67 1.24
CA PHE A 73 -14.17 -4.57 1.98
C PHE A 73 -12.93 -4.97 2.77
N LYS A 74 -11.95 -4.06 2.87
CA LYS A 74 -10.71 -4.35 3.60
C LYS A 74 -9.89 -3.13 4.03
N VAL A 75 -9.31 -3.25 5.22
CA VAL A 75 -8.29 -2.33 5.75
C VAL A 75 -7.04 -3.14 6.17
N PRO A 76 -6.13 -3.48 5.24
CA PRO A 76 -4.84 -4.04 5.64
C PRO A 76 -4.03 -2.99 6.39
N ILE A 77 -3.63 -3.33 7.60
CA ILE A 77 -2.66 -2.55 8.37
C ILE A 77 -1.37 -3.35 8.40
N VAL A 78 -0.31 -2.77 7.85
CA VAL A 78 0.98 -3.41 7.87
C VAL A 78 2.01 -2.43 8.42
N ALA A 79 2.88 -2.90 9.30
CA ALA A 79 4.04 -2.18 9.83
C ALA A 79 5.33 -3.02 9.69
N SER A 80 6.47 -2.39 9.40
CA SER A 80 7.80 -3.01 9.44
C SER A 80 8.84 -1.99 9.91
N LYS A 81 9.95 -2.42 10.53
CA LYS A 81 11.08 -1.51 10.79
C LYS A 81 12.04 -1.46 9.59
N ALA A 82 12.45 -2.59 9.01
CA ALA A 82 13.42 -2.60 7.91
C ALA A 82 12.76 -2.65 6.52
N PHE A 83 12.48 -3.85 6.01
CA PHE A 83 12.05 -4.07 4.61
C PHE A 83 10.62 -4.58 4.52
N LYS A 84 9.95 -4.19 3.42
CA LYS A 84 8.53 -4.50 3.27
C LYS A 84 8.00 -4.38 1.84
N VAL A 85 7.32 -5.43 1.39
CA VAL A 85 6.65 -5.50 0.08
C VAL A 85 5.22 -6.01 0.26
N PRO A 86 4.27 -5.17 0.70
CA PRO A 86 2.89 -5.61 0.83
C PRO A 86 2.21 -5.64 -0.52
N ILE A 87 1.64 -6.79 -0.86
CA ILE A 87 0.86 -7.01 -2.07
C ILE A 87 -0.60 -7.11 -1.65
N VAL A 88 -1.42 -6.20 -2.16
CA VAL A 88 -2.84 -6.22 -1.83
C VAL A 88 -3.69 -6.08 -3.10
N ALA A 89 -4.64 -6.99 -3.28
CA ALA A 89 -5.63 -6.99 -4.35
C ALA A 89 -7.06 -6.99 -3.77
N SER A 90 -7.98 -6.26 -4.40
CA SER A 90 -9.42 -6.31 -4.07
C SER A 90 -10.29 -6.11 -5.31
N LYS A 91 -11.54 -6.60 -5.29
CA LYS A 91 -12.55 -6.26 -6.30
C LYS A 91 -13.32 -4.98 -5.94
N ALA A 92 -13.74 -4.79 -4.69
CA ALA A 92 -14.56 -3.65 -4.28
C ALA A 92 -13.75 -2.50 -3.63
N PHE A 93 -13.83 -2.36 -2.30
CA PHE A 93 -13.30 -1.21 -1.54
C PHE A 93 -12.03 -1.57 -0.77
N LYS A 94 -11.05 -0.63 -0.73
CA LYS A 94 -9.83 -0.85 0.04
C LYS A 94 -9.13 0.39 0.57
N VAL A 95 -8.69 0.29 1.82
CA VAL A 95 -7.83 1.30 2.48
C VAL A 95 -6.58 0.60 3.04
N PRO A 96 -5.56 0.31 2.21
CA PRO A 96 -4.27 -0.19 2.71
C PRO A 96 -3.55 0.90 3.48
N ILE A 97 -3.29 0.64 4.76
CA ILE A 97 -2.43 1.46 5.61
C ILE A 97 -1.11 0.74 5.76
N VAL A 98 -0.06 1.39 5.31
CA VAL A 98 1.27 0.78 5.30
C VAL A 98 2.28 1.77 5.86
N ALA A 99 3.03 1.36 6.88
CA ALA A 99 4.17 2.10 7.41
C ALA A 99 5.48 1.28 7.34
N SER A 100 6.62 1.95 7.14
CA SER A 100 7.97 1.39 7.26
C SER A 100 8.94 2.45 7.80
N LYS A 101 10.04 2.06 8.47
CA LYS A 101 11.13 3.02 8.77
C LYS A 101 12.13 3.10 7.62
N ALA A 102 12.64 1.98 7.10
CA ALA A 102 13.66 2.00 6.05
C ALA A 102 13.07 1.92 4.63
N TYR A 103 12.74 0.72 4.15
CA TYR A 103 12.40 0.49 2.75
C TYR A 103 10.96 0.00 2.57
N LYS A 104 10.33 0.40 1.48
CA LYS A 104 8.96 0.01 1.17
C LYS A 104 8.60 0.03 -0.31
N VAL A 105 7.99 -1.07 -0.77
CA VAL A 105 7.41 -1.20 -2.11
C VAL A 105 5.98 -1.74 -2.01
N PRO A 106 4.98 -0.91 -1.63
CA PRO A 106 3.60 -1.37 -1.57
C PRO A 106 3.02 -1.48 -2.97
N ILE A 107 2.57 -2.68 -3.32
CA ILE A 107 1.87 -2.98 -4.56
C ILE A 107 0.40 -3.14 -4.23
N VAL A 108 -0.42 -2.28 -4.83
CA VAL A 108 -1.84 -2.28 -4.53
C VAL A 108 -2.61 -2.24 -5.84
N ALA A 109 -3.60 -3.13 -5.98
CA ALA A 109 -4.58 -3.15 -7.06
C ALA A 109 -6.02 -3.16 -6.51
N SER A 110 -6.96 -2.53 -7.23
CA SER A 110 -8.41 -2.60 -6.99
C SER A 110 -9.18 -2.48 -8.31
N LYS A 111 -10.41 -3.00 -8.38
CA LYS A 111 -11.31 -2.70 -9.51
C LYS A 111 -12.15 -1.45 -9.24
N ALA A 112 -12.77 -1.31 -8.06
CA ALA A 112 -13.65 -0.18 -7.77
C ALA A 112 -12.94 0.99 -7.05
N PHE A 113 -13.03 1.05 -5.71
CA PHE A 113 -12.60 2.21 -4.91
C PHE A 113 -11.37 1.91 -4.08
N LYS A 114 -10.50 2.92 -3.89
CA LYS A 114 -9.23 2.71 -3.23
C LYS A 114 -8.55 3.97 -2.68
N VAL A 115 -8.12 3.89 -1.41
CA VAL A 115 -7.38 4.95 -0.71
C VAL A 115 -6.14 4.36 -0.04
N PRO A 116 -5.02 4.13 -0.76
CA PRO A 116 -3.79 3.68 -0.13
C PRO A 116 -3.15 4.81 0.66
N ILE A 117 -2.86 4.55 1.93
CA ILE A 117 -2.11 5.42 2.83
C ILE A 117 -0.75 4.80 3.07
N VAL A 118 0.29 5.49 2.61
CA VAL A 118 1.64 4.96 2.57
C VAL A 118 2.62 5.97 3.17
N ALA A 119 3.22 5.60 4.31
CA ALA A 119 4.30 6.35 4.94
C ALA A 119 5.61 5.56 4.95
N SER A 120 6.75 6.27 4.83
CA SER A 120 8.11 5.77 5.06
C SER A 120 9.00 6.87 5.63
N LYS A 121 10.09 6.53 6.33
CA LYS A 121 11.13 7.52 6.69
C LYS A 121 12.20 7.64 5.61
N ALA A 122 12.75 6.53 5.10
CA ALA A 122 13.81 6.58 4.10
C ALA A 122 13.28 6.45 2.66
N PHE A 123 13.08 5.23 2.17
CA PHE A 123 12.75 4.95 0.77
C PHE A 123 11.31 4.43 0.61
N ASN A 124 10.65 4.85 -0.47
CA ASN A 124 9.26 4.51 -0.73
C ASN A 124 8.91 4.53 -2.23
N VAL A 125 8.55 3.35 -2.76
CA VAL A 125 8.13 3.17 -4.16
C VAL A 125 6.74 2.54 -4.20
N PRO A 126 5.66 3.32 -3.97
CA PRO A 126 4.31 2.79 -4.04
C PRO A 126 3.84 2.63 -5.47
N ILE A 127 3.39 1.42 -5.79
CA ILE A 127 2.75 1.09 -7.06
C ILE A 127 1.27 0.89 -6.81
N VAL A 128 0.48 1.74 -7.45
CA VAL A 128 -0.95 1.78 -7.21
C VAL A 128 -1.68 1.74 -8.55
N ALA A 129 -2.56 0.77 -8.75
CA ALA A 129 -3.51 0.70 -9.87
C ALA A 129 -4.97 0.64 -9.39
N SER A 130 -5.90 1.23 -10.16
CA SER A 130 -7.35 1.10 -10.02
C SER A 130 -8.05 1.18 -11.38
N LYS A 131 -9.26 0.61 -11.53
CA LYS A 131 -10.09 0.85 -12.73
C LYS A 131 -10.98 2.08 -12.55
N ALA A 132 -11.70 2.20 -11.43
CA ALA A 132 -12.63 3.31 -11.21
C ALA A 132 -11.98 4.49 -10.46
N PHE A 133 -12.04 4.50 -9.12
CA PHE A 133 -11.68 5.66 -8.32
C PHE A 133 -10.41 5.43 -7.48
N LYS A 134 -9.62 6.50 -7.28
CA LYS A 134 -8.38 6.39 -6.51
C LYS A 134 -7.88 7.69 -5.87
N VAL A 135 -7.58 7.61 -4.57
CA VAL A 135 -6.96 8.71 -3.80
C VAL A 135 -5.75 8.18 -3.05
N PRO A 136 -4.58 8.06 -3.71
CA PRO A 136 -3.37 7.62 -3.02
C PRO A 136 -2.77 8.76 -2.21
N ILE A 137 -2.63 8.53 -0.91
CA ILE A 137 -1.95 9.42 0.02
C ILE A 137 -0.60 8.82 0.35
N VAL A 138 0.45 9.52 -0.04
CA VAL A 138 1.80 9.02 0.11
C VAL A 138 2.64 10.08 0.82
N ALA A 139 3.46 9.67 1.79
CA ALA A 139 4.44 10.51 2.48
C ALA A 139 5.79 9.79 2.61
N SER A 140 6.89 10.52 2.46
CA SER A 140 8.27 10.05 2.75
C SER A 140 9.13 11.19 3.28
N LYS A 141 10.12 10.93 4.14
CA LYS A 141 11.08 11.99 4.52
C LYS A 141 12.20 12.12 3.49
N ALA A 142 12.88 11.02 3.11
CA ALA A 142 14.02 11.09 2.21
C ALA A 142 13.64 10.95 0.72
N PHE A 143 13.39 9.73 0.24
CA PHE A 143 13.23 9.46 -1.19
C PHE A 143 11.87 8.86 -1.52
N LYS A 144 11.35 9.19 -2.70
CA LYS A 144 10.00 8.78 -3.09
C LYS A 144 9.74 8.72 -4.60
N VAL A 145 9.25 7.58 -5.07
CA VAL A 145 8.83 7.38 -6.48
C VAL A 145 7.44 6.74 -6.52
N PRO A 146 6.36 7.52 -6.38
CA PRO A 146 5.01 6.96 -6.48
C PRO A 146 4.60 6.77 -7.93
N ILE A 147 4.23 5.53 -8.26
CA ILE A 147 3.70 5.14 -9.57
C ILE A 147 2.20 4.89 -9.43
N VAL A 148 1.42 5.68 -10.15
CA VAL A 148 0.00 5.78 -9.91
C VAL A 148 -0.75 5.74 -11.25
N ALA A 149 -1.53 4.68 -11.50
CA ALA A 149 -2.39 4.56 -12.68
C ALA A 149 -3.88 4.42 -12.31
N SER A 150 -4.78 5.00 -13.12
CA SER A 150 -6.24 4.82 -13.05
C SER A 150 -6.86 4.88 -14.45
N LYS A 151 -8.03 4.25 -14.68
CA LYS A 151 -8.80 4.46 -15.91
C LYS A 151 -9.76 5.66 -15.78
N ALA A 152 -10.57 5.73 -14.73
CA ALA A 152 -11.55 6.81 -14.58
C ALA A 152 -11.00 8.01 -13.80
N PHE A 153 -10.99 7.96 -12.46
CA PHE A 153 -10.70 9.14 -11.63
C PHE A 153 -9.48 8.96 -10.72
N LYS A 154 -8.74 10.05 -10.49
CA LYS A 154 -7.54 10.03 -9.66
C LYS A 154 -7.21 11.36 -8.97
N VAL A 155 -6.94 11.29 -7.67
CA VAL A 155 -6.42 12.43 -6.87
C VAL A 155 -5.20 11.97 -6.06
N PRO A 156 -4.00 11.91 -6.65
CA PRO A 156 -2.82 11.54 -5.89
C PRO A 156 -2.32 12.70 -5.03
N ILE A 157 -2.26 12.47 -3.72
CA ILE A 157 -1.67 13.38 -2.74
C ILE A 157 -0.30 12.84 -2.36
N VAL A 158 0.73 13.61 -2.70
CA VAL A 158 2.11 13.16 -2.59
C VAL A 158 2.89 14.24 -1.84
N ALA A 159 3.44 13.90 -0.67
CA ALA A 159 4.38 14.77 0.07
C ALA A 159 5.76 14.11 0.24
N CYS A 160 6.84 14.89 0.11
CA CYS A 160 8.20 14.46 0.46
C CYS A 160 9.00 15.63 1.05
N LYS A 161 10.02 15.37 1.89
CA LYS A 161 10.93 16.44 2.32
C LYS A 161 12.09 16.61 1.33
N ALA A 162 12.84 15.54 1.02
CA ALA A 162 14.02 15.67 0.15
C ALA A 162 13.70 15.46 -1.34
N PHE A 163 13.60 14.22 -1.82
CA PHE A 163 13.56 13.92 -3.26
C PHE A 163 12.29 13.18 -3.71
N LYS A 164 11.75 13.59 -4.86
CA LYS A 164 10.46 13.06 -5.32
C LYS A 164 10.27 13.03 -6.83
N VAL A 165 9.88 11.86 -7.35
CA VAL A 165 9.55 11.64 -8.77
C VAL A 165 8.18 10.94 -8.88
N PRO A 166 7.07 11.69 -8.85
CA PRO A 166 5.74 11.13 -9.02
C PRO A 166 5.44 10.86 -10.50
N ILE A 167 5.08 9.61 -10.80
CA ILE A 167 4.62 9.16 -12.12
C ILE A 167 3.12 8.88 -12.04
N VAL A 168 2.35 9.66 -12.79
CA VAL A 168 0.90 9.76 -12.65
C VAL A 168 0.27 9.64 -14.03
N ALA A 169 -0.38 8.51 -14.30
CA ALA A 169 -1.20 8.31 -15.50
C ALA A 169 -2.70 8.21 -15.14
N CYS A 170 -3.57 8.79 -15.97
CA CYS A 170 -5.02 8.59 -15.96
C CYS A 170 -5.58 8.63 -17.39
N LYS A 171 -6.70 7.95 -17.66
CA LYS A 171 -7.40 8.14 -18.95
C LYS A 171 -8.39 9.29 -18.89
N ALA A 172 -9.30 9.33 -17.91
CA ALA A 172 -10.30 10.40 -17.83
C ALA A 172 -9.83 11.59 -16.98
N PHE A 173 -9.94 11.52 -15.64
CA PHE A 173 -9.78 12.70 -14.77
C PHE A 173 -8.62 12.57 -13.78
N ASN A 174 -7.79 13.60 -13.67
CA ASN A 174 -6.59 13.57 -12.84
C ASN A 174 -6.28 14.91 -12.15
N VAL A 175 -6.23 14.91 -10.82
CA VAL A 175 -5.88 16.09 -10.00
C VAL A 175 -4.71 15.75 -9.07
N PRO A 176 -3.46 15.81 -9.55
CA PRO A 176 -2.30 15.52 -8.72
C PRO A 176 -1.94 16.68 -7.82
N ILE A 177 -1.89 16.42 -6.51
CA ILE A 177 -1.43 17.36 -5.47
C ILE A 177 -0.06 16.90 -4.97
N VAL A 178 0.95 17.72 -5.22
CA VAL A 178 2.33 17.24 -5.18
C VAL A 178 3.25 18.29 -4.55
N ALA A 179 3.57 18.13 -3.26
CA ALA A 179 4.45 19.01 -2.48
C ALA A 179 5.85 18.39 -2.21
N SER A 180 6.92 19.20 -2.26
CA SER A 180 8.29 18.84 -1.85
C SER A 180 8.98 20.02 -1.14
N LYS A 181 9.95 19.77 -0.25
CA LYS A 181 10.79 20.85 0.30
C LYS A 181 12.04 21.09 -0.54
N ALA A 182 12.72 20.06 -1.02
CA ALA A 182 13.94 20.22 -1.83
C ALA A 182 13.67 20.03 -3.33
N PHE A 183 13.61 18.79 -3.82
CA PHE A 183 13.63 18.49 -5.25
C PHE A 183 12.37 17.75 -5.73
N LYS A 184 11.96 18.02 -6.98
CA LYS A 184 10.74 17.43 -7.57
C LYS A 184 10.78 17.37 -9.11
N VAL A 185 10.46 16.18 -9.65
CA VAL A 185 10.27 15.93 -11.09
C VAL A 185 8.93 15.21 -11.33
N PRO A 186 7.81 15.94 -11.50
CA PRO A 186 6.51 15.32 -11.75
C PRO A 186 6.34 14.90 -13.20
N ILE A 187 5.95 13.64 -13.43
CA ILE A 187 5.54 13.14 -14.74
C ILE A 187 4.04 12.85 -14.68
N VAL A 188 3.25 13.63 -15.41
CA VAL A 188 1.78 13.57 -15.35
C VAL A 188 1.18 13.50 -16.74
N ALA A 189 0.58 12.35 -17.07
CA ALA A 189 -0.18 12.13 -18.29
C ALA A 189 -1.68 11.95 -17.99
N SER A 190 -2.54 12.64 -18.73
CA SER A 190 -3.99 12.47 -18.75
C SER A 190 -4.50 12.59 -20.19
N LYS A 191 -5.49 11.78 -20.59
CA LYS A 191 -6.06 11.89 -21.95
C LYS A 191 -7.23 12.87 -22.05
N ALA A 192 -8.01 13.07 -20.98
CA ALA A 192 -9.17 13.96 -21.02
C ALA A 192 -8.98 15.23 -20.18
N PHE A 193 -8.71 15.11 -18.86
CA PHE A 193 -8.67 16.27 -17.98
C PHE A 193 -7.54 16.20 -16.93
N LYS A 194 -6.86 17.33 -16.69
CA LYS A 194 -5.69 17.45 -15.79
C LYS A 194 -5.69 18.80 -15.07
N VAL A 195 -5.68 18.77 -13.73
CA VAL A 195 -5.49 19.98 -12.88
C VAL A 195 -4.33 19.71 -11.91
N PRO A 196 -3.09 20.07 -12.26
CA PRO A 196 -1.92 19.79 -11.44
C PRO A 196 -1.67 20.89 -10.41
N ILE A 197 -1.58 20.52 -9.13
CA ILE A 197 -1.16 21.42 -8.05
C ILE A 197 0.25 21.01 -7.59
N VAL A 198 1.22 21.90 -7.82
CA VAL A 198 2.64 21.65 -7.62
C VAL A 198 3.28 22.75 -6.78
N ALA A 199 3.70 22.39 -5.56
CA ALA A 199 4.48 23.26 -4.68
C ALA A 199 5.88 22.67 -4.43
N SER A 200 6.92 23.50 -4.54
CA SER A 200 8.32 23.20 -4.22
C SER A 200 9.00 24.45 -3.67
N LYS A 201 9.88 24.31 -2.66
CA LYS A 201 10.62 25.46 -2.09
C LYS A 201 11.97 25.72 -2.74
N ALA A 202 12.60 24.73 -3.41
CA ALA A 202 13.97 24.89 -3.92
C ALA A 202 14.10 24.66 -5.43
N PHE A 203 13.51 23.61 -6.01
CA PHE A 203 13.67 23.34 -7.45
C PHE A 203 12.42 22.70 -8.08
N LYS A 204 12.10 23.06 -9.34
CA LYS A 204 10.95 22.58 -10.11
C LYS A 204 11.34 22.40 -11.58
N VAL A 205 11.16 21.19 -12.11
CA VAL A 205 11.15 20.96 -13.57
C VAL A 205 9.74 21.24 -14.10
N PRO A 206 9.56 21.93 -15.25
CA PRO A 206 8.28 22.10 -15.92
C PRO A 206 7.60 20.75 -16.23
N ILE A 207 6.26 20.74 -16.32
CA ILE A 207 5.41 19.53 -16.45
C ILE A 207 4.91 19.39 -17.88
#